data_AF-A0AA43ZF27-F1
#
_entry.id   AF-A0AA43ZF27-F1
#
_cell.length_a   1.000
_cell.length_b   1.000
_cell.length_c   1.000
_cell.angle_alpha   90.00
_cell.angle_beta   90.00
_cell.angle_gamma   90.00
#
_symmetry.space_group_name_H-M   'P 1'
#
loop_
_entity.id
_entity.type
_entity.pdbx_description
1 polymer ?
#
loop_
_entity_poly.entity_id
_entity_poly.type
_entity_poly.pdbx_seq_one_letter_code
_entity_poly.pdbx_strand_id
1 'polypeptide(L)'
;MAMNEFERSLAKVLVHEGGYVHDPRDPGGETNQGVTKKVYDDYRRNLGAKTQSIKLMTNGERDSIYRMRYWSLIKGDSLPAGVGYVVFDGAVNSGVKQSGMWLQRALGMTGAAVDGVIGPGTLAALRGINDHDALIARILDRRMTFLKNLKIWKTYRKGWTSRVNDVRAIGQAWASGSVGPEITFIDKANVKARIEDAKTAPTKGIADAATGGGVGSGALAATLQQVQDQLAPFSAGSALIGHVVAGLVIATGVLTIGGVAYRWYATRKKAELADALDKVPV
;
A
#
# COMPACT_ATOMS: atom_id res chain seq x y z
N MET A 1 -2.38 -38.44 -0.65
CA MET A 1 -3.56 -37.63 -1.06
C MET A 1 -3.03 -36.49 -1.92
N ALA A 2 -3.75 -36.09 -2.96
CA ALA A 2 -3.39 -34.90 -3.73
C ALA A 2 -3.50 -33.66 -2.82
N MET A 3 -2.53 -32.77 -2.91
CA MET A 3 -2.47 -31.53 -2.15
C MET A 3 -3.62 -30.61 -2.55
N ASN A 4 -4.35 -30.05 -1.58
CA ASN A 4 -5.42 -29.08 -1.87
C ASN A 4 -4.85 -27.69 -2.19
N GLU A 5 -5.69 -26.79 -2.74
CA GLU A 5 -5.26 -25.45 -3.16
C GLU A 5 -4.63 -24.62 -2.02
N PHE A 6 -5.15 -24.77 -0.80
CA PHE A 6 -4.57 -24.11 0.37
C PHE A 6 -3.15 -24.62 0.66
N GLU A 7 -2.96 -25.93 0.74
CA GLU A 7 -1.66 -26.54 1.04
C GLU A 7 -0.63 -26.18 -0.03
N ARG A 8 -1.01 -26.24 -1.32
CA ARG A 8 -0.15 -25.85 -2.44
C ARG A 8 0.23 -24.37 -2.36
N SER A 9 -0.73 -23.51 -2.05
CA SER A 9 -0.51 -22.07 -1.87
C SER A 9 0.40 -21.78 -0.67
N LEU A 10 0.16 -22.46 0.46
CA LEU A 10 0.94 -22.30 1.68
C LEU A 10 2.39 -22.72 1.49
N ALA A 11 2.64 -23.83 0.79
CA ALA A 11 4.00 -24.25 0.46
C ALA A 11 4.79 -23.13 -0.23
N LYS A 12 4.20 -22.46 -1.23
CA LYS A 12 4.86 -21.34 -1.95
C LYS A 12 4.95 -20.07 -1.10
N VAL A 13 3.97 -19.77 -0.25
CA VAL A 13 4.06 -18.63 0.68
C VAL A 13 5.17 -18.80 1.71
N LEU A 14 5.34 -20.00 2.27
CA LEU A 14 6.35 -20.27 3.30
C LEU A 14 7.78 -20.12 2.78
N VAL A 15 8.02 -20.36 1.48
CA VAL A 15 9.32 -20.08 0.84
C VAL A 15 9.71 -18.61 1.02
N HIS A 16 8.75 -17.67 1.02
CA HIS A 16 9.02 -16.25 1.22
C HIS A 16 9.10 -15.82 2.69
N GLU A 17 8.49 -16.56 3.61
CA GLU A 17 8.43 -16.19 5.04
C GLU A 17 9.70 -16.57 5.80
N GLY A 18 10.44 -17.57 5.30
CA GLY A 18 11.70 -18.03 5.88
C GLY A 18 11.50 -18.89 7.13
N GLY A 19 12.52 -18.90 7.99
CA GLY A 19 12.60 -19.77 9.17
C GLY A 19 12.34 -19.06 10.51
N TYR A 20 12.94 -19.60 11.57
CA TYR A 20 12.93 -19.01 12.91
C TYR A 20 13.76 -17.72 12.98
N VAL A 21 13.22 -16.66 13.57
CA VAL A 21 13.89 -15.39 13.82
C VAL A 21 13.57 -14.93 15.24
N HIS A 22 14.60 -14.48 15.96
CA HIS A 22 14.46 -13.86 17.28
C HIS A 22 15.32 -12.59 17.32
N ASP A 23 14.68 -11.43 17.27
CA ASP A 23 15.35 -10.15 17.58
C ASP A 23 15.00 -9.75 19.02
N PRO A 24 15.98 -9.70 19.95
CA PRO A 24 15.77 -9.28 21.33
C PRO A 24 15.18 -7.87 21.50
N ARG A 25 15.21 -7.04 20.44
CA ARG A 25 14.74 -5.65 20.46
C ARG A 25 13.34 -5.49 19.87
N ASP A 26 12.75 -6.56 19.31
CA ASP A 26 11.42 -6.52 18.70
C ASP A 26 10.33 -6.87 19.74
N PRO A 27 9.39 -5.96 20.06
CA PRO A 27 8.26 -6.26 20.93
C PRO A 27 7.34 -7.37 20.39
N GLY A 28 7.42 -7.71 19.09
CA GLY A 28 6.74 -8.84 18.48
C GLY A 28 7.24 -10.22 18.91
N GLY A 29 8.44 -10.29 19.50
CA GLY A 29 9.04 -11.50 20.06
C GLY A 29 9.46 -12.56 19.05
N GLU A 30 9.71 -13.79 19.53
CA GLU A 30 10.09 -14.94 18.69
C GLU A 30 9.09 -15.15 17.55
N THR A 31 9.60 -15.28 16.32
CA THR A 31 8.82 -15.60 15.13
C THR A 31 9.35 -16.90 14.51
N ASN A 32 8.46 -17.81 14.15
CA ASN A 32 8.81 -19.05 13.46
C ASN A 32 7.92 -19.21 12.23
N GLN A 33 8.51 -19.33 11.04
CA GLN A 33 7.79 -19.55 9.79
C GLN A 33 6.67 -18.50 9.56
N GLY A 34 6.95 -17.24 9.88
CA GLY A 34 6.02 -16.11 9.75
C GLY A 34 4.94 -16.02 10.85
N VAL A 35 4.89 -16.94 11.81
CA VAL A 35 3.99 -16.89 12.97
C VAL A 35 4.72 -16.29 14.16
N THR A 36 4.14 -15.30 14.83
CA THR A 36 4.71 -14.71 16.06
C THR A 36 4.31 -15.52 17.29
N LYS A 37 5.14 -15.48 18.34
CA LYS A 37 4.86 -16.14 19.63
C LYS A 37 3.49 -15.77 20.18
N LYS A 38 3.11 -14.50 20.09
CA LYS A 38 1.79 -14.03 20.53
C LYS A 38 0.66 -14.73 19.78
N VAL A 39 0.74 -14.82 18.44
CA VAL A 39 -0.28 -15.48 17.61
C VAL A 39 -0.37 -16.96 17.95
N TYR A 40 0.77 -17.63 18.12
CA TYR A 40 0.82 -19.04 18.48
C TYR A 40 0.21 -19.29 19.87
N ASP A 41 0.55 -18.46 20.85
CA ASP A 41 -0.02 -18.57 22.20
C ASP A 41 -1.53 -18.32 22.23
N ASP A 42 -2.01 -17.31 21.50
CA ASP A 42 -3.44 -17.03 21.35
C ASP A 42 -4.16 -18.24 20.71
N TYR A 43 -3.57 -18.84 19.68
CA TYR A 43 -4.09 -20.05 19.03
C TYR A 43 -4.19 -21.23 20.00
N ARG A 44 -3.13 -21.55 20.75
CA ARG A 44 -3.15 -22.66 21.72
C ARG A 44 -4.17 -22.43 22.83
N ARG A 45 -4.25 -21.20 23.37
CA ARG A 45 -5.24 -20.84 24.39
C ARG A 45 -6.67 -21.05 23.90
N ASN A 46 -6.97 -20.68 22.66
CA ASN A 46 -8.30 -20.88 22.07
C ASN A 46 -8.67 -22.35 21.92
N LEU A 47 -7.68 -23.25 21.85
CA LEU A 47 -7.88 -24.71 21.86
C LEU A 47 -7.87 -25.32 23.27
N GLY A 48 -7.74 -24.51 24.33
CA GLY A 48 -7.58 -25.01 25.70
C GLY A 48 -6.23 -25.66 25.98
N ALA A 49 -5.26 -25.52 25.06
CA ALA A 49 -3.92 -26.07 25.22
C ALA A 49 -3.00 -25.09 25.98
N LYS A 50 -2.04 -25.62 26.73
CA LYS A 50 -1.00 -24.81 27.39
C LYS A 50 -0.15 -24.09 26.35
N THR A 51 0.29 -22.87 26.63
CA THR A 51 1.29 -22.20 25.78
C THR A 51 2.63 -22.95 25.84
N GLN A 52 3.43 -22.86 24.78
CA GLN A 52 4.77 -23.47 24.73
C GLN A 52 5.72 -22.64 23.87
N SER A 53 6.99 -23.03 23.80
CA SER A 53 7.95 -22.41 22.87
C SER A 53 7.46 -22.53 21.42
N ILE A 54 7.57 -21.45 20.64
CA ILE A 54 7.16 -21.45 19.23
C ILE A 54 8.05 -22.35 18.35
N LYS A 55 9.23 -22.75 18.84
CA LYS A 55 10.09 -23.74 18.19
C LYS A 55 9.46 -25.14 18.17
N LEU A 56 8.52 -25.41 19.08
CA LEU A 56 7.78 -26.67 19.14
C LEU A 56 6.46 -26.63 18.35
N MET A 57 6.19 -25.55 17.61
CA MET A 57 5.02 -25.45 16.75
C MET A 57 5.07 -26.53 15.67
N THR A 58 4.05 -27.37 15.62
CA THR A 58 3.94 -28.40 14.59
C THR A 58 3.51 -27.79 13.26
N ASN A 59 3.81 -28.48 12.14
CA ASN A 59 3.31 -28.07 10.83
C ASN A 59 1.77 -28.00 10.81
N GLY A 60 1.08 -28.92 11.49
CA GLY A 60 -0.39 -28.90 11.58
C GLY A 60 -0.94 -27.66 12.31
N GLU A 61 -0.31 -27.25 13.41
CA GLU A 61 -0.68 -26.01 14.11
C GLU A 61 -0.39 -24.78 13.25
N ARG A 62 0.79 -24.72 12.61
CA ARG A 62 1.15 -23.64 11.67
C ARG A 62 0.11 -23.53 10.56
N ASP A 63 -0.20 -24.63 9.89
CA ASP A 63 -1.12 -24.66 8.75
C ASP A 63 -2.53 -24.26 9.17
N SER A 64 -2.98 -24.71 10.35
CA SER A 64 -4.25 -24.29 10.93
C SER A 64 -4.30 -22.79 11.21
N ILE A 65 -3.21 -22.22 11.74
CA ILE A 65 -3.08 -20.77 11.96
C ILE A 65 -3.16 -20.02 10.62
N TYR A 66 -2.45 -20.47 9.58
CA TYR A 66 -2.49 -19.84 8.26
C TYR A 66 -3.88 -19.92 7.62
N ARG A 67 -4.53 -21.08 7.74
CA ARG A 67 -5.89 -21.28 7.23
C ARG A 67 -6.86 -20.31 7.90
N MET A 68 -6.88 -20.30 9.24
CA MET A 68 -7.82 -19.50 10.02
C MET A 68 -7.58 -17.99 9.86
N ARG A 69 -6.32 -17.54 9.91
CA ARG A 69 -5.99 -16.11 9.99
C ARG A 69 -5.90 -15.41 8.64
N TYR A 70 -5.82 -16.17 7.55
CA TYR A 70 -5.61 -15.59 6.22
C TYR A 70 -6.50 -16.27 5.18
N TRP A 71 -6.30 -17.57 4.90
CA TRP A 71 -6.99 -18.27 3.79
C TRP A 71 -8.51 -18.21 3.90
N SER A 72 -9.06 -18.55 5.07
CA SER A 72 -10.51 -18.55 5.30
C SER A 72 -11.10 -17.13 5.27
N LEU A 73 -10.35 -16.12 5.72
CA LEU A 73 -10.80 -14.73 5.73
C LEU A 73 -10.85 -14.12 4.33
N ILE A 74 -9.99 -14.57 3.41
CA ILE A 74 -10.06 -14.19 1.99
C ILE A 74 -11.01 -15.06 1.17
N LYS A 75 -11.74 -15.99 1.81
CA LYS A 75 -12.57 -17.00 1.13
C LYS A 75 -11.77 -17.80 0.08
N GLY A 76 -10.54 -18.19 0.41
CA GLY A 76 -9.60 -18.78 -0.54
C GLY A 76 -10.14 -20.02 -1.27
N ASP A 77 -10.94 -20.85 -0.58
CA ASP A 77 -11.59 -22.02 -1.18
C ASP A 77 -12.66 -21.66 -2.25
N SER A 78 -13.10 -20.40 -2.30
CA SER A 78 -14.06 -19.88 -3.27
C SER A 78 -13.41 -19.05 -4.39
N LEU A 79 -12.08 -18.91 -4.38
CA LEU A 79 -11.34 -18.17 -5.39
C LEU A 79 -10.77 -19.13 -6.44
N PRO A 80 -10.72 -18.75 -7.73
CA PRO A 80 -10.05 -19.52 -8.76
C PRO A 80 -8.58 -19.78 -8.43
N ALA A 81 -8.03 -20.89 -8.95
CA ALA A 81 -6.62 -21.19 -8.86
C ALA A 81 -5.77 -20.02 -9.41
N GLY A 82 -4.62 -19.78 -8.80
CA GLY A 82 -3.80 -18.60 -9.07
C GLY A 82 -4.33 -17.32 -8.41
N VAL A 83 -5.62 -16.97 -8.60
CA VAL A 83 -6.23 -15.81 -7.93
C VAL A 83 -6.22 -15.97 -6.41
N GLY A 84 -6.65 -17.13 -5.91
CA GLY A 84 -6.61 -17.45 -4.48
C GLY A 84 -5.21 -17.36 -3.89
N TYR A 85 -4.21 -17.86 -4.64
CA TYR A 85 -2.80 -17.81 -4.23
C TYR A 85 -2.27 -16.37 -4.14
N VAL A 86 -2.48 -15.52 -5.16
CA VAL A 86 -1.94 -14.15 -5.14
C VAL A 86 -2.58 -13.30 -4.05
N VAL A 87 -3.88 -13.50 -3.80
CA VAL A 87 -4.60 -12.82 -2.72
C VAL A 87 -4.12 -13.33 -1.36
N PHE A 88 -3.82 -14.62 -1.23
CA PHE A 88 -3.30 -15.21 0.00
C PHE A 88 -1.89 -14.72 0.33
N ASP A 89 -0.95 -14.73 -0.62
CA ASP A 89 0.41 -14.19 -0.39
C ASP A 89 0.35 -12.71 -0.01
N GLY A 90 -0.47 -11.91 -0.71
CA GLY A 90 -0.72 -10.52 -0.37
C GLY A 90 -1.28 -10.35 1.05
N ALA A 91 -2.19 -11.22 1.48
CA ALA A 91 -2.79 -11.18 2.81
C ALA A 91 -1.78 -11.49 3.92
N VAL A 92 -0.87 -12.44 3.66
CA VAL A 92 0.21 -12.79 4.59
C VAL A 92 1.27 -11.68 4.69
N ASN A 93 1.57 -10.99 3.59
CA ASN A 93 2.61 -9.96 3.55
C ASN A 93 2.12 -8.58 4.03
N SER A 94 0.91 -8.17 3.62
CA SER A 94 0.37 -6.82 3.83
C SER A 94 -0.93 -6.77 4.62
N GLY A 95 -1.50 -7.93 4.96
CA GLY A 95 -2.75 -8.05 5.71
C GLY A 95 -3.95 -8.36 4.83
N VAL A 96 -4.89 -9.12 5.39
CA VAL A 96 -6.11 -9.62 4.72
C VAL A 96 -6.91 -8.50 4.06
N LYS A 97 -7.20 -7.44 4.82
CA LYS A 97 -7.98 -6.29 4.32
C LYS A 97 -7.33 -5.66 3.09
N GLN A 98 -6.03 -5.34 3.19
CA GLN A 98 -5.30 -4.69 2.10
C GLN A 98 -5.26 -5.57 0.84
N SER A 99 -5.05 -6.87 1.00
CA SER A 99 -5.07 -7.82 -0.13
C SER A 99 -6.46 -7.93 -0.78
N GLY A 100 -7.52 -7.95 0.02
CA GLY A 100 -8.90 -7.92 -0.46
C GLY A 100 -9.22 -6.64 -1.25
N MET A 101 -8.71 -5.48 -0.80
CA MET A 101 -8.88 -4.22 -1.52
C MET A 101 -8.21 -4.26 -2.89
N TRP A 102 -7.02 -4.85 -3.02
CA TRP A 102 -6.37 -5.02 -4.32
C TRP A 102 -7.19 -5.87 -5.28
N LEU A 103 -7.80 -6.96 -4.80
CA LEU A 103 -8.72 -7.77 -5.60
C LEU A 103 -9.93 -6.94 -6.06
N GLN A 104 -10.62 -6.28 -5.13
CA GLN A 104 -11.81 -5.47 -5.43
C GLN A 104 -11.50 -4.36 -6.46
N ARG A 105 -10.37 -3.67 -6.32
CA ARG A 105 -9.90 -2.67 -7.30
C ARG A 105 -9.59 -3.30 -8.66
N ALA A 106 -8.93 -4.46 -8.67
CA ALA A 106 -8.61 -5.17 -9.91
C ALA A 106 -9.87 -5.70 -10.64
N LEU A 107 -10.98 -5.87 -9.91
CA LEU A 107 -12.32 -6.16 -10.42
C LEU A 107 -13.09 -4.90 -10.85
N GLY A 108 -12.50 -3.70 -10.73
CA GLY A 108 -13.12 -2.44 -11.12
C GLY A 108 -14.08 -1.86 -10.09
N MET A 109 -14.10 -2.38 -8.85
CA MET A 109 -14.96 -1.86 -7.79
C MET A 109 -14.45 -0.49 -7.28
N THR A 110 -15.39 0.37 -6.87
CA THR A 110 -15.12 1.75 -6.42
C THR A 110 -15.88 2.09 -5.14
N GLY A 111 -15.65 3.29 -4.60
CA GLY A 111 -16.35 3.82 -3.43
C GLY A 111 -16.32 2.89 -2.21
N ALA A 112 -17.47 2.80 -1.53
CA ALA A 112 -17.66 1.98 -0.35
C ALA A 112 -17.62 0.46 -0.64
N ALA A 113 -17.67 0.05 -1.91
CA ALA A 113 -17.58 -1.37 -2.27
C ALA A 113 -16.15 -1.93 -2.13
N VAL A 114 -15.14 -1.06 -2.02
CA VAL A 114 -13.74 -1.45 -1.77
C VAL A 114 -13.45 -1.41 -0.26
N ASP A 115 -13.99 -2.39 0.46
CA ASP A 115 -13.88 -2.49 1.92
C ASP A 115 -12.79 -3.48 2.39
N GLY A 116 -12.22 -4.26 1.47
CA GLY A 116 -11.27 -5.33 1.72
C GLY A 116 -11.87 -6.63 2.22
N VAL A 117 -13.20 -6.73 2.31
CA VAL A 117 -13.92 -7.94 2.71
C VAL A 117 -14.37 -8.71 1.48
N ILE A 118 -13.87 -9.93 1.32
CA ILE A 118 -14.26 -10.80 0.21
C ILE A 118 -15.60 -11.45 0.55
N GLY A 119 -16.68 -10.77 0.18
CA GLY A 119 -18.07 -11.20 0.36
C GLY A 119 -18.78 -11.55 -0.96
N PRO A 120 -20.11 -11.76 -0.91
CA PRO A 120 -20.90 -12.13 -2.09
C PRO A 120 -20.75 -11.17 -3.27
N GLY A 121 -20.65 -9.86 -3.03
CA GLY A 121 -20.44 -8.85 -4.08
C GLY A 121 -19.11 -9.02 -4.81
N THR A 122 -18.00 -9.18 -4.06
CA THR A 122 -16.67 -9.45 -4.64
C THR A 122 -16.66 -10.75 -5.44
N LEU A 123 -17.26 -11.82 -4.91
CA LEU A 123 -17.35 -13.10 -5.60
C LEU A 123 -18.25 -13.03 -6.86
N ALA A 124 -19.32 -12.25 -6.82
CA ALA A 124 -20.17 -12.02 -8.00
C ALA A 124 -19.43 -11.27 -9.10
N ALA A 125 -18.69 -10.21 -8.76
CA ALA A 125 -17.85 -9.49 -9.72
C ALA A 125 -16.77 -10.40 -10.32
N LEU A 126 -16.16 -11.27 -9.51
CA LEU A 126 -15.15 -12.22 -9.96
C LEU A 126 -15.70 -13.25 -10.97
N ARG A 127 -16.94 -13.73 -10.80
CA ARG A 127 -17.57 -14.68 -11.74
C ARG A 127 -17.71 -14.14 -13.16
N GLY A 128 -17.72 -12.81 -13.33
CA GLY A 128 -17.76 -12.18 -14.66
C GLY A 128 -16.41 -12.09 -15.37
N ILE A 129 -15.32 -12.54 -14.73
CA ILE A 129 -13.96 -12.46 -15.27
C ILE A 129 -13.59 -13.81 -15.91
N ASN A 130 -13.34 -13.80 -17.22
CA ASN A 130 -12.86 -14.97 -17.95
C ASN A 130 -11.33 -15.06 -18.01
N ASP A 131 -10.65 -13.91 -17.94
CA ASP A 131 -9.19 -13.83 -18.01
C ASP A 131 -8.59 -13.61 -16.62
N HIS A 132 -8.29 -14.72 -15.95
CA HIS A 132 -7.64 -14.71 -14.64
C HIS A 132 -6.17 -14.31 -14.71
N ASP A 133 -5.49 -14.47 -15.85
CA ASP A 133 -4.11 -14.05 -16.04
C ASP A 133 -4.01 -12.51 -15.95
N ALA A 134 -4.85 -11.82 -16.72
CA ALA A 134 -4.93 -10.36 -16.70
C ALA A 134 -5.43 -9.84 -15.34
N LEU A 135 -6.34 -10.56 -14.66
CA LEU A 135 -6.78 -10.19 -13.31
C LEU A 135 -5.62 -10.26 -12.32
N ILE A 136 -4.84 -11.33 -12.33
CA ILE A 136 -3.66 -11.50 -11.47
C ILE A 136 -2.65 -10.38 -11.72
N ALA A 137 -2.40 -10.02 -12.98
CA ALA A 137 -1.53 -8.91 -13.32
C ALA A 137 -2.01 -7.60 -12.67
N ARG A 138 -3.30 -7.26 -12.77
CA ARG A 138 -3.89 -6.06 -12.15
C ARG A 138 -3.77 -6.05 -10.62
N ILE A 139 -4.01 -7.19 -9.96
CA ILE A 139 -3.87 -7.31 -8.49
C ILE A 139 -2.42 -7.01 -8.09
N LEU A 140 -1.46 -7.60 -8.79
CA LEU A 140 -0.04 -7.46 -8.44
C LEU A 140 0.54 -6.10 -8.82
N ASP A 141 0.00 -5.44 -9.86
CA ASP A 141 0.34 -4.05 -10.19
C ASP A 141 -0.14 -3.09 -9.10
N ARG A 142 -1.35 -3.31 -8.56
CA ARG A 142 -1.87 -2.56 -7.40
C ARG A 142 -0.99 -2.77 -6.17
N ARG A 143 -0.64 -4.03 -5.86
CA ARG A 143 0.30 -4.35 -4.78
C ARG A 143 1.65 -3.65 -4.96
N MET A 144 2.24 -3.71 -6.15
CA MET A 144 3.54 -3.06 -6.42
C MET A 144 3.46 -1.54 -6.26
N THR A 145 2.34 -0.93 -6.68
CA THR A 145 2.09 0.51 -6.50
C THR A 145 1.98 0.88 -5.02
N PHE A 146 1.31 0.07 -4.22
CA PHE A 146 1.27 0.22 -2.76
C PHE A 146 2.68 0.14 -2.15
N LEU A 147 3.45 -0.90 -2.49
CA LEU A 147 4.78 -1.13 -1.92
C LEU A 147 5.74 0.04 -2.21
N LYS A 148 5.71 0.59 -3.43
CA LYS A 148 6.51 1.77 -3.83
C LYS A 148 6.18 3.03 -3.02
N ASN A 149 5.02 3.07 -2.37
CA ASN A 149 4.53 4.18 -1.56
C ASN A 149 4.72 3.97 -0.05
N LEU A 150 5.44 2.93 0.37
CA LEU A 150 5.90 2.77 1.74
C LEU A 150 7.19 3.56 1.99
N LYS A 151 7.36 4.09 3.21
CA LYS A 151 8.56 4.82 3.67
C LYS A 151 9.82 3.95 3.57
N ILE A 152 9.67 2.66 3.90
CA ILE A 152 10.76 1.67 3.94
C ILE A 152 11.06 1.02 2.58
N TRP A 153 10.38 1.43 1.49
CA TRP A 153 10.56 0.88 0.14
C TRP A 153 12.02 0.82 -0.29
N LYS A 154 12.81 1.89 -0.07
CA LYS A 154 14.22 1.94 -0.51
C LYS A 154 15.06 0.78 0.07
N THR A 155 14.76 0.37 1.29
CA THR A 155 15.47 -0.69 2.02
C THR A 155 15.08 -2.08 1.51
N TYR A 156 13.80 -2.31 1.23
CA TYR A 156 13.25 -3.64 0.96
C TYR A 156 12.82 -3.90 -0.50
N ARG A 157 12.95 -2.89 -1.39
CA ARG A 157 12.48 -2.95 -2.79
C ARG A 157 12.93 -4.19 -3.56
N LYS A 158 14.16 -4.67 -3.36
CA LYS A 158 14.70 -5.81 -4.11
C LYS A 158 13.95 -7.10 -3.74
N GLY A 159 13.85 -7.40 -2.44
CA GLY A 159 13.15 -8.59 -1.94
C GLY A 159 11.66 -8.55 -2.28
N TRP A 160 10.99 -7.42 -2.07
CA TRP A 160 9.58 -7.27 -2.41
C TRP A 160 9.30 -7.35 -3.91
N THR A 161 10.15 -6.76 -4.76
CA THR A 161 9.99 -6.88 -6.21
C THR A 161 10.15 -8.32 -6.67
N SER A 162 11.15 -9.03 -6.14
CA SER A 162 11.35 -10.45 -6.45
C SER A 162 10.14 -11.30 -6.03
N ARG A 163 9.68 -11.17 -4.78
CA ARG A 163 8.48 -11.87 -4.28
C ARG A 163 7.25 -11.61 -5.15
N VAL A 164 7.00 -10.36 -5.54
CA VAL A 164 5.83 -10.04 -6.38
C VAL A 164 5.96 -10.65 -7.78
N ASN A 165 7.17 -10.72 -8.34
CA ASN A 165 7.41 -11.36 -9.63
C ASN A 165 7.25 -12.88 -9.56
N ASP A 166 7.75 -13.52 -8.49
CA ASP A 166 7.57 -14.95 -8.25
C ASP A 166 6.08 -15.30 -8.09
N VAL A 167 5.37 -14.52 -7.28
CA VAL A 167 3.92 -14.67 -7.08
C VAL A 167 3.17 -14.47 -8.39
N ARG A 168 3.61 -13.53 -9.24
CA ARG A 168 3.04 -13.32 -10.58
C ARG A 168 3.19 -14.56 -11.44
N ALA A 169 4.42 -15.04 -11.60
CA ALA A 169 4.72 -16.18 -12.46
C ALA A 169 3.97 -17.44 -12.02
N ILE A 170 3.92 -17.71 -10.71
CA ILE A 170 3.17 -18.83 -10.15
C ILE A 170 1.66 -18.65 -10.35
N GLY A 171 1.12 -17.47 -10.00
CA GLY A 171 -0.32 -17.21 -10.12
C GLY A 171 -0.82 -17.35 -11.55
N GLN A 172 -0.12 -16.76 -12.50
CA GLN A 172 -0.44 -16.83 -13.94
C GLN A 172 -0.32 -18.26 -14.49
N ALA A 173 0.71 -19.01 -14.07
CA ALA A 173 0.82 -20.42 -14.42
C ALA A 173 -0.37 -21.24 -13.88
N TRP A 174 -0.80 -21.01 -12.63
CA TRP A 174 -1.91 -21.76 -12.06
C TRP A 174 -3.25 -21.38 -12.68
N ALA A 175 -3.43 -20.11 -13.03
CA ALA A 175 -4.61 -19.63 -13.77
C ALA A 175 -4.76 -20.30 -15.14
N SER A 176 -3.65 -20.68 -15.79
CA SER A 176 -3.63 -21.40 -17.06
C SER A 176 -3.56 -22.93 -16.91
N GLY A 177 -3.60 -23.46 -15.68
CA GLY A 177 -3.53 -24.90 -15.42
C GLY A 177 -2.11 -25.50 -15.44
N SER A 178 -1.08 -24.66 -15.50
CA SER A 178 0.33 -25.06 -15.42
C SER A 178 0.80 -25.23 -13.95
N VAL A 179 1.92 -25.93 -13.77
CA VAL A 179 2.52 -26.18 -12.45
C VAL A 179 3.14 -24.91 -11.87
N GLY A 180 3.68 -24.05 -12.75
CA GLY A 180 4.43 -22.85 -12.39
C GLY A 180 5.90 -23.12 -12.04
N PRO A 181 6.71 -22.07 -11.86
CA PRO A 181 8.13 -22.21 -11.58
C PRO A 181 8.40 -22.67 -10.13
N GLU A 182 9.58 -23.28 -9.94
CA GLU A 182 10.15 -23.41 -8.61
C GLU A 182 10.81 -22.09 -8.18
N ILE A 183 10.64 -21.77 -6.90
CA ILE A 183 11.10 -20.50 -6.31
C ILE A 183 11.97 -20.79 -5.09
N THR A 184 12.92 -19.90 -4.84
CA THR A 184 13.84 -19.99 -3.71
C THR A 184 13.65 -18.82 -2.77
N PHE A 185 14.05 -18.98 -1.51
CA PHE A 185 13.99 -17.89 -0.55
C PHE A 185 14.87 -16.73 -1.02
N ILE A 186 14.30 -15.51 -0.96
CA ILE A 186 15.00 -14.27 -1.28
C ILE A 186 15.13 -13.45 0.01
N ASP A 187 16.35 -13.03 0.32
CA ASP A 187 16.60 -12.19 1.49
C ASP A 187 15.68 -10.95 1.48
N LYS A 188 15.16 -10.61 2.66
CA LYS A 188 14.25 -9.46 2.91
C LYS A 188 12.89 -9.51 2.22
N ALA A 189 12.54 -10.57 1.49
CA ALA A 189 11.20 -10.75 0.92
C ALA A 189 10.11 -11.04 1.99
N ASN A 190 10.53 -11.49 3.17
CA ASN A 190 9.67 -11.82 4.31
C ASN A 190 9.16 -10.60 5.08
N VAL A 191 9.81 -9.44 4.94
CA VAL A 191 9.47 -8.23 5.70
C VAL A 191 8.04 -7.80 5.38
N LYS A 192 7.24 -7.63 6.43
CA LYS A 192 5.84 -7.25 6.31
C LYS A 192 5.71 -5.83 5.79
N ALA A 193 4.79 -5.64 4.85
CA ALA A 193 4.58 -4.38 4.16
C ALA A 193 3.21 -3.84 4.56
N ARG A 194 3.16 -3.07 5.66
CA ARG A 194 1.89 -2.67 6.26
C ARG A 194 1.52 -1.23 5.91
N ILE A 195 0.23 -0.91 6.05
CA ILE A 195 -0.30 0.41 5.73
C ILE A 195 0.26 1.50 6.66
N GLU A 196 0.68 1.14 7.86
CA GLU A 196 1.28 2.05 8.84
C GLU A 196 2.64 2.59 8.35
N ASP A 197 3.34 1.84 7.50
CA ASP A 197 4.59 2.24 6.87
C ASP A 197 4.39 3.19 5.68
N ALA A 198 3.16 3.55 5.33
CA ALA A 198 2.86 4.42 4.21
C ALA A 198 3.53 5.80 4.33
N LYS A 199 3.98 6.35 3.19
CA LYS A 199 4.43 7.74 3.09
C LYS A 199 3.31 8.69 3.52
N THR A 200 3.70 9.86 4.02
CA THR A 200 2.76 10.94 4.34
C THR A 200 2.59 11.85 3.12
N ALA A 201 1.37 12.35 2.91
CA ALA A 201 1.12 13.34 1.88
C ALA A 201 1.83 14.67 2.23
N PRO A 202 2.26 15.47 1.24
CA PRO A 202 2.76 16.81 1.48
C PRO A 202 1.72 17.66 2.23
N THR A 203 2.16 18.43 3.23
CA THR A 203 1.28 19.34 3.98
C THR A 203 1.08 20.65 3.20
N LYS A 204 -0.13 21.20 3.24
CA LYS A 204 -0.46 22.48 2.57
C LYS A 204 0.08 23.71 3.31
N GLY A 205 0.42 23.56 4.59
CA GLY A 205 0.65 24.66 5.53
C GLY A 205 1.79 25.64 5.19
N ILE A 206 2.82 25.23 4.46
CA ILE A 206 3.90 26.14 4.05
C ILE A 206 3.41 27.14 3.00
N ALA A 207 2.54 26.72 2.08
CA ALA A 207 1.97 27.59 1.05
C ALA A 207 0.80 28.45 1.57
N ASP A 208 0.06 27.94 2.56
CA ASP A 208 -1.09 28.65 3.13
C ASP A 208 -0.69 29.86 3.99
N ALA A 209 0.49 29.82 4.63
CA ALA A 209 1.03 30.96 5.37
C ALA A 209 1.45 32.13 4.45
N ALA A 210 1.90 31.82 3.22
CA ALA A 210 2.40 32.83 2.29
C ALA A 210 1.33 33.45 1.38
N THR A 211 0.13 32.86 1.29
CA THR A 211 -0.85 33.21 0.25
C THR A 211 -2.28 33.44 0.75
N GLY A 212 -2.44 33.84 2.02
CA GLY A 212 -3.70 34.35 2.61
C GLY A 212 -4.96 33.67 2.05
N GLY A 213 -5.35 32.54 2.65
CA GLY A 213 -6.35 31.60 2.13
C GLY A 213 -7.46 32.23 1.27
N GLY A 214 -7.44 31.97 -0.04
CA GLY A 214 -8.53 32.35 -0.95
C GLY A 214 -8.16 32.77 -2.37
N VAL A 215 -6.88 32.90 -2.72
CA VAL A 215 -6.51 33.54 -4.00
C VAL A 215 -6.53 32.55 -5.17
N GLY A 216 -7.67 32.48 -5.89
CA GLY A 216 -7.73 31.97 -7.26
C GLY A 216 -6.98 32.91 -8.23
N SER A 217 -6.67 32.44 -9.45
CA SER A 217 -5.86 33.19 -10.42
C SER A 217 -6.30 34.64 -10.69
N GLY A 218 -7.61 34.94 -10.60
CA GLY A 218 -8.15 36.29 -10.77
C GLY A 218 -7.94 37.24 -9.57
N ALA A 219 -7.84 36.72 -8.35
CA ALA A 219 -7.60 37.54 -7.16
C ALA A 219 -6.12 37.98 -7.04
N LEU A 220 -5.20 37.26 -7.70
CA LEU A 220 -3.77 37.59 -7.74
C LEU A 220 -3.48 38.91 -8.44
N ALA A 221 -4.11 39.13 -9.61
CA ALA A 221 -3.97 40.36 -10.36
C ALA A 221 -4.47 41.56 -9.55
N ALA A 222 -5.58 41.39 -8.82
CA ALA A 222 -6.13 42.43 -7.96
C ALA A 222 -5.21 42.77 -6.77
N THR A 223 -4.63 41.77 -6.10
CA THR A 223 -3.70 42.00 -4.98
C THR A 223 -2.40 42.67 -5.43
N LEU A 224 -1.83 42.24 -6.57
CA LEU A 224 -0.62 42.86 -7.14
C LEU A 224 -0.87 44.31 -7.56
N GLN A 225 -2.00 44.58 -8.22
CA GLN A 225 -2.39 45.93 -8.61
C GLN A 225 -2.58 46.84 -7.38
N GLN A 226 -3.27 46.35 -6.35
CA GLN A 226 -3.49 47.11 -5.11
C GLN A 226 -2.19 47.44 -4.38
N VAL A 227 -1.24 46.49 -4.32
CA VAL A 227 0.09 46.74 -3.73
C VAL A 227 0.87 47.76 -4.57
N GLN A 228 0.79 47.67 -5.90
CA GLN A 228 1.43 48.62 -6.81
C GLN A 228 0.85 50.04 -6.64
N ASP A 229 -0.47 50.16 -6.55
CA ASP A 229 -1.18 51.44 -6.39
C ASP A 229 -0.88 52.09 -5.03
N GLN A 230 -0.77 51.31 -3.95
CA GLN A 230 -0.41 51.82 -2.62
C GLN A 230 1.04 52.29 -2.51
N LEU A 231 1.94 51.72 -3.32
CA LEU A 231 3.37 52.06 -3.29
C LEU A 231 3.75 53.16 -4.30
N ALA A 232 2.86 53.48 -5.26
CA ALA A 232 3.06 54.52 -6.26
C ALA A 232 3.39 55.93 -5.68
N PRO A 233 2.81 56.39 -4.55
CA PRO A 233 3.15 57.68 -3.95
C PRO A 233 4.57 57.74 -3.38
N PHE A 234 5.14 56.59 -2.99
CA PHE A 234 6.44 56.50 -2.34
C PHE A 234 7.60 56.31 -3.33
N SER A 235 7.32 55.85 -4.56
CA SER A 235 8.33 55.67 -5.62
C SER A 235 8.66 56.98 -6.36
N ALA A 236 7.81 58.00 -6.26
CA ALA A 236 7.93 59.26 -7.00
C ALA A 236 9.09 60.18 -6.57
N GLY A 237 9.72 59.94 -5.41
CA GLY A 237 10.73 60.82 -4.82
C GLY A 237 12.19 60.31 -4.85
N SER A 238 12.44 59.03 -5.16
CA SER A 238 13.79 58.46 -5.18
C SER A 238 13.86 57.20 -6.03
N ALA A 239 14.80 57.18 -6.98
CA ALA A 239 15.03 56.03 -7.86
C ALA A 239 15.33 54.75 -7.06
N LEU A 240 16.07 54.86 -5.93
CA LEU A 240 16.38 53.71 -5.07
C LEU A 240 15.11 53.09 -4.47
N ILE A 241 14.16 53.91 -4.02
CA ILE A 241 12.89 53.44 -3.44
C ILE A 241 12.06 52.73 -4.51
N GLY A 242 12.03 53.26 -5.74
CA GLY A 242 11.35 52.61 -6.87
C GLY A 242 11.89 51.21 -7.18
N HIS A 243 13.22 51.01 -7.15
CA HIS A 243 13.83 49.70 -7.39
C HIS A 243 13.52 48.69 -6.27
N VAL A 244 13.50 49.14 -5.00
CA VAL A 244 13.15 48.29 -3.86
C VAL A 244 11.68 47.85 -3.94
N VAL A 245 10.76 48.77 -4.25
CA VAL A 245 9.33 48.47 -4.42
C VAL A 245 9.11 47.47 -5.56
N ALA A 246 9.73 47.70 -6.72
CA ALA A 246 9.64 46.77 -7.84
C ALA A 246 10.15 45.37 -7.49
N GLY A 247 11.28 45.29 -6.76
CA GLY A 247 11.82 44.03 -6.26
C GLY A 247 10.85 43.28 -5.32
N LEU A 248 10.16 43.99 -4.43
CA LEU A 248 9.17 43.40 -3.51
C LEU A 248 7.92 42.90 -4.24
N VAL A 249 7.43 43.62 -5.25
CA VAL A 249 6.30 43.18 -6.09
C VAL A 249 6.66 41.91 -6.87
N ILE A 250 7.85 41.88 -7.48
CA ILE A 250 8.35 40.69 -8.20
C ILE A 250 8.48 39.50 -7.23
N ALA A 251 9.08 39.72 -6.06
CA ALA A 251 9.23 38.67 -5.04
C ALA A 251 7.86 38.13 -4.57
N THR A 252 6.89 39.02 -4.35
CA THR A 252 5.51 38.64 -3.99
C THR A 252 4.84 37.83 -5.09
N GLY A 253 4.99 38.25 -6.36
CA GLY A 253 4.48 37.52 -7.52
C GLY A 253 5.06 36.11 -7.62
N VAL A 254 6.39 35.97 -7.47
CA VAL A 254 7.09 34.68 -7.49
C VAL A 254 6.64 33.77 -6.35
N LEU A 255 6.58 34.28 -5.11
CA LEU A 255 6.13 33.51 -3.95
C LEU A 255 4.70 33.01 -4.14
N THR A 256 3.84 33.82 -4.74
CA THR A 256 2.43 33.46 -4.89
C THR A 256 2.21 32.45 -6.02
N ILE A 257 2.88 32.61 -7.17
CA ILE A 257 2.88 31.59 -8.24
C ILE A 257 3.44 30.27 -7.71
N GLY A 258 4.55 30.33 -6.97
CA GLY A 258 5.14 29.17 -6.29
C GLY A 258 4.16 28.50 -5.34
N GLY A 259 3.43 29.27 -4.54
CA GLY A 259 2.39 28.77 -3.62
C GLY A 259 1.23 28.07 -4.34
N VAL A 260 0.71 28.64 -5.43
CA VAL A 260 -0.36 28.03 -6.24
C VAL A 260 0.12 26.74 -6.91
N ALA A 261 1.30 26.78 -7.55
CA ALA A 261 1.91 25.60 -8.17
C ALA A 261 2.15 24.49 -7.13
N TYR A 262 2.64 24.85 -5.94
CA TYR A 262 2.85 23.91 -4.85
C TYR A 262 1.53 23.32 -4.34
N ARG A 263 0.46 24.11 -4.18
CA ARG A 263 -0.86 23.60 -3.77
C ARG A 263 -1.43 22.60 -4.78
N TRP A 264 -1.31 22.91 -6.07
CA TRP A 264 -1.73 22.01 -7.13
C TRP A 264 -0.93 20.70 -7.07
N TYR A 265 0.40 20.80 -6.97
CA TYR A 265 1.29 19.66 -6.80
C TYR A 265 0.94 18.83 -5.56
N ALA A 266 0.77 19.46 -4.40
CA ALA A 266 0.46 18.79 -3.13
C ALA A 266 -0.91 18.11 -3.17
N THR A 267 -1.92 18.73 -3.78
CA THR A 267 -3.25 18.16 -3.95
C THR A 267 -3.21 16.93 -4.86
N ARG A 268 -2.52 17.03 -6.00
CA ARG A 268 -2.31 15.91 -6.92
C ARG A 268 -1.56 14.76 -6.25
N LYS A 269 -0.46 15.06 -5.56
CA LYS A 269 0.32 14.04 -4.82
C LYS A 269 -0.47 13.38 -3.70
N LYS A 270 -1.32 14.13 -3.00
CA LYS A 270 -2.23 13.57 -1.99
C LYS A 270 -3.21 12.58 -2.62
N ALA A 271 -3.79 12.92 -3.77
CA ALA A 271 -4.71 12.04 -4.50
C ALA A 271 -4.00 10.78 -5.02
N GLU A 272 -2.85 10.93 -5.69
CA GLU A 272 -2.02 9.82 -6.19
C GLU A 272 -1.63 8.86 -5.05
N LEU A 273 -1.21 9.41 -3.90
CA LEU A 273 -0.84 8.61 -2.74
C LEU A 273 -2.06 7.91 -2.12
N ALA A 274 -3.20 8.58 -2.07
CA ALA A 274 -4.41 7.98 -1.52
C ALA A 274 -4.89 6.80 -2.40
N ASP A 275 -4.87 6.93 -3.74
CA ASP A 275 -5.22 5.82 -4.65
C ASP A 275 -4.22 4.67 -4.52
N ALA A 276 -2.91 4.97 -4.50
CA ALA A 276 -1.86 3.96 -4.34
C ALA A 276 -1.94 3.17 -3.03
N LEU A 277 -2.55 3.76 -1.99
CA LEU A 277 -2.74 3.15 -0.67
C LEU A 277 -4.17 2.63 -0.47
N ASP A 278 -4.98 2.63 -1.52
CA ASP A 278 -6.39 2.27 -1.51
C ASP A 278 -7.24 3.02 -0.46
N LYS A 279 -6.82 4.24 -0.08
CA LYS A 279 -7.50 5.10 0.91
C LYS A 279 -8.63 5.95 0.31
N VAL A 280 -8.82 5.93 -1.01
CA VAL A 280 -9.82 6.76 -1.71
C VAL A 280 -11.12 5.99 -1.87
N PRO A 281 -12.27 6.44 -1.34
CA PRO A 281 -13.54 6.06 -1.94
C PRO A 281 -13.58 6.76 -3.31
N VAL A 282 -13.37 6.01 -4.40
CA VAL A 282 -13.47 6.54 -5.77
C VAL A 282 -14.93 6.71 -6.11
#